data_AF-A0A397Z438-F1
#
_entry.id   AF-A0A397Z438-F1
#
_cell.length_a   1.000
_cell.length_b   1.000
_cell.length_c   1.000
_cell.angle_alpha   90.00
_cell.angle_beta   90.00
_cell.angle_gamma   90.00
#
_symmetry.space_group_name_H-M   'P 1'
#
loop_
_entity.id
_entity.type
_entity.pdbx_description
1 polymer ?
#
loop_
_entity_poly.entity_id
_entity_poly.type
_entity_poly.pdbx_seq_one_letter_code
_entity_poly.pdbx_strand_id
1 'polypeptide(L)'
;MFITRFVGRRFLAVAASARSESTTAAAASTVKIAKNPLEEFFEFDRSQDEDKPVVYGRGWKASELRLKSWDDLQKLWYVLLKEKNMLMTQRQMLQAQNMM
;
A
#
# COMPACT_ATOMS: atom_id res chain seq x y z
N MET A 1 -60.78 13.20 4.99
CA MET A 1 -61.37 13.91 3.83
C MET A 1 -60.53 15.16 3.62
N PHE A 2 -59.77 15.19 2.51
CA PHE A 2 -58.77 16.21 2.20
C PHE A 2 -59.40 17.57 1.98
N ILE A 3 -58.80 18.64 2.50
CA ILE A 3 -59.04 19.98 1.95
C ILE A 3 -57.70 20.65 1.67
N THR A 4 -57.65 21.11 0.43
CA THR A 4 -56.56 21.58 -0.40
C THR A 4 -56.16 23.03 -0.14
N ARG A 5 -54.85 23.23 -0.29
CA ARG A 5 -54.01 24.37 -0.69
C ARG A 5 -54.61 25.73 -1.14
N PHE A 6 -53.68 26.70 -1.04
CA PHE A 6 -53.53 28.01 -1.73
C PHE A 6 -54.18 29.19 -0.97
N VAL A 7 -53.57 30.36 -0.75
CA VAL A 7 -52.68 31.23 -1.55
C VAL A 7 -51.95 32.18 -0.58
N GLY A 8 -50.73 32.66 -0.90
CA GLY A 8 -50.19 33.84 -0.20
C GLY A 8 -48.70 34.19 -0.44
N ARG A 9 -48.40 34.74 -1.62
CA ARG A 9 -47.19 35.55 -1.94
C ARG A 9 -47.08 36.75 -0.95
N ARG A 10 -45.95 37.36 -0.54
CA ARG A 10 -44.48 37.29 -0.72
C ARG A 10 -43.85 38.29 0.30
N PHE A 11 -42.51 38.23 0.44
CA PHE A 11 -41.57 39.26 0.94
C PHE A 11 -41.53 39.43 2.48
N LEU A 12 -40.38 39.36 3.15
CA LEU A 12 -39.25 40.30 3.05
C LEU A 12 -37.88 39.63 3.28
N ALA A 13 -36.85 40.26 2.72
CA ALA A 13 -35.45 39.91 2.81
C ALA A 13 -34.82 40.30 4.16
N VAL A 14 -33.91 39.48 4.66
CA VAL A 14 -32.77 39.90 5.50
C VAL A 14 -31.54 39.13 5.04
N ALA A 15 -30.57 39.86 4.50
CA ALA A 15 -29.24 39.35 4.21
C ALA A 15 -28.46 39.25 5.53
N ALA A 16 -28.13 38.03 5.93
CA ALA A 16 -27.11 37.78 6.94
C ALA A 16 -25.97 37.01 6.26
N SER A 17 -24.88 37.73 6.00
CA SER A 17 -23.61 37.20 5.55
C SER A 17 -23.06 36.23 6.60
N ALA A 18 -23.28 34.93 6.38
CA ALA A 18 -22.63 33.86 7.14
C ALA A 18 -21.49 33.27 6.30
N ARG A 19 -20.28 33.61 6.74
CA ARG A 19 -18.96 33.08 6.43
C ARG A 19 -18.96 31.64 5.86
N SER A 20 -18.33 31.47 4.70
CA SER A 20 -17.96 30.17 4.15
C SER A 20 -17.05 29.41 5.11
N GLU A 21 -17.52 28.28 5.61
CA GLU A 21 -16.67 27.22 6.18
C GLU A 21 -16.78 26.02 5.24
N SER A 22 -15.91 26.00 4.24
CA SER A 22 -15.68 24.82 3.41
C SER A 22 -14.95 23.79 4.27
N THR A 23 -15.69 22.95 4.98
CA THR A 23 -15.16 21.68 5.48
C THR A 23 -14.96 20.76 4.28
N THR A 24 -13.82 20.92 3.60
CA THR A 24 -13.29 19.89 2.71
C THR A 24 -12.80 18.74 3.59
N ALA A 25 -13.74 17.92 4.06
CA ALA A 25 -13.44 16.57 4.49
C ALA A 25 -13.01 15.79 3.22
N ALA A 26 -11.74 15.96 2.86
CA ALA A 26 -11.06 15.11 1.90
C ALA A 26 -10.97 13.72 2.53
N ALA A 27 -12.03 12.93 2.33
CA ALA A 27 -11.97 11.49 2.51
C ALA A 27 -10.91 10.98 1.54
N ALA A 28 -9.67 10.85 2.01
CA ALA A 28 -8.61 10.17 1.31
C ALA A 28 -9.04 8.71 1.16
N SER A 29 -9.71 8.40 0.05
CA SER A 29 -9.90 7.05 -0.42
C SER A 29 -8.49 6.48 -0.64
N THR A 30 -8.02 5.69 0.31
CA THR A 30 -6.82 4.87 0.11
C THR A 30 -7.13 3.96 -1.06
N VAL A 31 -6.65 4.32 -2.25
CA VAL A 31 -6.61 3.43 -3.40
C VAL A 31 -5.67 2.32 -2.99
N LYS A 32 -6.23 1.20 -2.52
CA LYS A 32 -5.49 -0.05 -2.44
C LYS A 32 -5.18 -0.42 -3.88
N ILE A 33 -4.02 0.01 -4.37
CA ILE A 33 -3.44 -0.51 -5.61
C ILE A 33 -3.53 -2.02 -5.47
N ALA A 34 -4.32 -2.65 -6.34
CA ALA A 34 -4.37 -4.10 -6.42
C ALA A 34 -3.00 -4.56 -6.89
N LYS A 35 -2.09 -4.76 -5.94
CA LYS A 35 -0.74 -5.26 -6.21
C LYS A 35 -0.90 -6.62 -6.85
N ASN A 36 -0.30 -6.80 -8.01
CA ASN A 36 -0.33 -8.09 -8.66
C ASN A 36 0.44 -9.08 -7.75
N PRO A 37 -0.14 -10.21 -7.34
CA PRO A 37 0.55 -11.17 -6.48
C PRO A 37 1.85 -11.70 -7.10
N LEU A 38 2.00 -11.62 -8.42
CA LEU A 38 3.23 -12.01 -9.12
C LEU A 38 4.37 -11.01 -8.96
N GLU A 39 4.08 -9.75 -8.61
CA GLU A 39 5.13 -8.74 -8.39
C GLU A 39 6.04 -9.11 -7.21
N GLU A 40 5.59 -9.98 -6.30
CA GLU A 40 6.39 -10.42 -5.15
C GLU A 40 7.58 -11.33 -5.54
N PHE A 41 7.58 -11.89 -6.76
CA PHE A 41 8.73 -12.63 -7.28
C PHE A 41 9.81 -11.73 -7.87
N PHE A 42 9.54 -10.43 -8.00
CA PHE A 42 10.42 -9.46 -8.64
C PHE A 42 10.66 -8.27 -7.72
N GLU A 43 11.70 -7.50 -8.02
CA GLU A 43 12.04 -6.33 -7.21
C GLU A 43 11.29 -5.13 -7.73
N PHE A 44 10.39 -4.61 -6.90
CA PHE A 44 9.50 -3.52 -7.26
C PHE A 44 10.22 -2.17 -7.44
N ASP A 45 11.42 -2.00 -6.84
CA ASP A 45 12.07 -0.68 -6.70
C ASP A 45 13.58 -0.70 -7.03
N ARG A 46 14.08 -1.78 -7.66
CA ARG A 46 15.49 -1.85 -8.09
C ARG A 46 15.62 -1.57 -9.58
N SER A 47 15.98 -0.34 -9.92
CA SER A 47 16.60 -0.03 -11.22
C SER A 47 17.94 -0.76 -11.27
N GLN A 48 18.11 -1.72 -12.19
CA GLN A 48 19.40 -2.43 -12.38
C GLN A 48 20.54 -1.46 -12.76
N ASP A 49 20.21 -0.23 -13.15
CA ASP A 49 21.12 0.80 -13.66
C ASP A 49 21.77 1.68 -12.58
N GLU A 50 21.40 1.54 -11.29
CA GLU A 50 22.03 2.30 -10.21
C GLU A 50 23.30 1.60 -9.71
N ASP A 51 24.47 2.12 -10.10
CA ASP A 51 25.84 1.66 -9.72
C ASP A 51 26.15 1.69 -8.20
N LYS A 52 25.16 1.96 -7.35
CA LYS A 52 25.35 1.97 -5.90
C LYS A 52 25.41 0.53 -5.37
N PRO A 53 26.46 0.17 -4.60
CA PRO A 53 26.49 -1.12 -3.94
C PRO A 53 25.35 -1.18 -2.92
N VAL A 54 24.37 -2.06 -3.20
CA VAL A 54 23.28 -2.35 -2.27
C VAL A 54 23.87 -3.06 -1.06
N VAL A 55 23.84 -2.41 0.10
CA VAL A 55 24.33 -2.98 1.35
C VAL A 55 23.25 -3.89 1.92
N TYR A 56 23.44 -5.21 1.77
CA TYR A 56 22.57 -6.20 2.41
C TYR A 56 22.94 -6.38 3.89
N GLY A 57 21.93 -6.56 4.72
CA GLY A 57 22.11 -6.85 6.15
C GLY A 57 22.71 -8.23 6.42
N ARG A 58 23.06 -8.48 7.68
CA ARG A 58 23.53 -9.79 8.16
C ARG A 58 22.36 -10.76 8.38
N GLY A 59 22.56 -12.04 8.10
CA GLY A 59 21.60 -13.10 8.44
C GLY A 59 21.41 -13.34 9.94
N TRP A 60 20.21 -13.78 10.33
CA TRP A 60 19.81 -14.07 11.70
C TRP A 60 20.67 -15.17 12.36
N LYS A 61 21.06 -14.98 13.62
CA LYS A 61 21.75 -16.00 14.42
C LYS A 61 20.74 -16.90 15.14
N ALA A 62 21.10 -18.17 15.33
CA ALA A 62 20.28 -19.10 16.11
C ALA A 62 19.98 -18.60 17.55
N SER A 63 20.91 -17.88 18.18
CA SER A 63 20.71 -17.29 19.51
C SER A 63 19.61 -16.21 19.52
N GLU A 64 19.48 -15.45 18.44
CA GLU A 64 18.46 -14.39 18.31
C GLU A 64 17.08 -15.00 18.06
N LEU A 65 17.01 -16.07 17.27
CA LEU A 65 15.76 -16.76 16.93
C LEU A 65 15.17 -17.55 18.10
N ARG A 66 16.01 -18.09 18.98
CA ARG A 66 15.56 -18.86 20.16
C ARG A 66 14.78 -18.03 21.19
N LEU A 67 14.91 -16.71 21.16
CA LEU A 67 14.26 -15.79 22.09
C LEU A 67 12.89 -15.29 21.58
N LYS A 68 12.45 -15.74 20.38
CA LYS A 68 11.21 -15.29 19.74
C LYS A 68 10.08 -16.29 19.94
N SER A 69 8.85 -15.77 19.87
CA SER A 69 7.64 -16.58 19.92
C SER A 69 7.51 -17.44 18.66
N TRP A 70 6.75 -18.54 18.74
CA TRP A 70 6.54 -19.42 17.59
C TRP A 70 5.80 -18.70 16.43
N ASP A 71 4.82 -17.85 16.74
CA ASP A 71 4.08 -17.07 15.74
C ASP A 71 4.99 -16.08 14.98
N ASP A 72 5.89 -15.39 15.71
CA ASP A 72 6.88 -14.51 15.08
C ASP A 72 7.86 -15.30 14.21
N LEU A 73 8.27 -16.48 14.65
CA LEU A 73 9.18 -17.33 13.89
C LEU A 73 8.52 -17.86 12.61
N GLN A 74 7.23 -18.23 12.67
CA GLN A 74 6.47 -18.64 11.49
C GLN A 74 6.32 -17.49 10.50
N LYS A 75 6.00 -16.28 10.97
CA LYS A 75 5.93 -15.07 10.13
C LYS A 75 7.29 -14.78 9.48
N LEU A 76 8.38 -14.85 10.25
CA LEU A 76 9.73 -14.68 9.74
C LEU A 76 10.07 -15.72 8.67
N TRP A 77 9.68 -16.98 8.88
CA TRP A 77 9.88 -18.03 7.89
C TRP A 77 9.20 -17.72 6.56
N TYR A 78 7.96 -17.21 6.57
CA TYR A 78 7.28 -16.78 5.35
C TYR A 78 7.99 -15.60 4.66
N VAL A 79 8.50 -14.63 5.42
CA VAL A 79 9.28 -13.52 4.86
C VAL A 79 10.54 -14.05 4.16
N LEU A 80 11.29 -14.93 4.81
CA LEU A 80 12.51 -15.52 4.23
C LEU A 80 12.22 -16.42 3.02
N LEU A 81 11.09 -17.12 3.03
CA LEU A 81 10.68 -17.96 1.90
C LEU A 81 10.40 -17.13 0.65
N LYS A 82 9.72 -15.99 0.80
CA LYS A 82 9.40 -15.08 -0.31
C LYS A 82 10.67 -14.46 -0.89
N GLU A 83 11.57 -14.00 -0.02
CA GLU A 83 12.90 -13.51 -0.41
C GLU A 83 13.70 -14.58 -1.19
N LYS A 84 13.74 -15.81 -0.69
CA LYS A 84 14.43 -16.92 -1.37
C LYS A 84 13.85 -17.19 -2.76
N ASN A 85 12.52 -17.16 -2.89
CA ASN A 85 11.86 -17.37 -4.18
C ASN A 85 12.20 -16.24 -5.17
N MET A 86 12.17 -14.99 -4.72
CA MET A 86 12.58 -13.83 -5.53
C MET A 86 14.03 -13.96 -6.01
N LEU A 87 14.98 -14.27 -5.13
CA LEU A 87 16.39 -14.44 -5.48
C LEU A 87 16.63 -15.63 -6.44
N MET A 88 15.86 -16.71 -6.30
CA MET A 88 15.93 -17.85 -7.24
C MET A 88 15.46 -17.45 -8.64
N THR A 89 14.37 -16.68 -8.75
CA THR A 89 13.88 -16.12 -10.01
C THR A 89 14.96 -15.25 -10.67
N GLN A 90 15.57 -14.34 -9.91
CA GLN A 90 16.66 -13.49 -10.43
C GLN A 90 17.85 -14.31 -10.92
N ARG A 91 18.29 -15.31 -10.14
CA ARG A 91 19.40 -16.19 -10.54
C ARG A 91 19.10 -16.89 -11.86
N GLN A 92 17.90 -17.44 -12.02
CA GLN A 92 17.50 -18.12 -13.24
C GLN A 92 17.40 -17.17 -14.43
N MET A 93 16.88 -15.95 -14.24
CA MET A 93 16.82 -14.93 -15.28
C MET A 93 18.21 -14.51 -15.76
N LEU A 94 19.14 -14.24 -14.84
CA LEU A 94 20.52 -13.90 -15.17
C LEU A 94 21.25 -15.05 -15.89
N GLN A 95 21.03 -16.29 -15.44
CA GLN A 95 21.57 -17.47 -16.12
C GLN A 95 21.02 -17.61 -17.54
N ALA A 96 19.72 -17.39 -17.74
CA ALA A 96 19.11 -17.45 -19.06
C ALA A 96 19.60 -16.33 -19.99
N GLN A 97 19.75 -15.11 -19.47
CA GLN A 97 20.30 -13.97 -20.21
C GLN A 97 21.75 -14.20 -20.63
N ASN A 98 22.60 -14.74 -19.76
CA ASN A 98 24.00 -15.04 -20.08
C ASN A 98 24.19 -16.18 -21.09
N MET A 99 23.15 -16.99 -21.34
CA MET A 99 23.17 -18.05 -22.34
C MET A 99 22.60 -17.62 -23.71
N MET A 100 22.10 -16.38 -23.84
CA MET A 100 21.80 -15.72 -25.12
C MET A 100 23.01 -14.90 -25.57
#